data_AF-A0A9N9KFM8-F1
#
_entry.id   AF-A0A9N9KFM8-F1
#
_cell.length_a   1.000
_cell.length_b   1.000
_cell.length_c   1.000
_cell.angle_alpha   90.00
_cell.angle_beta   90.00
_cell.angle_gamma   90.00
#
_symmetry.space_group_name_H-M   'P 1'
#
loop_
_entity.id
_entity.type
_entity.pdbx_description
1 polymer ?
#
loop_
_entity_poly.entity_id
_entity_poly.type
_entity_poly.pdbx_seq_one_letter_code
_entity_poly.pdbx_strand_id
1 'polypeptide(L)' 'VMPYFPYSKQMVANLLSVAGVDHIITMDLHASQMQGFFNKPVDNLYAEPSIAKWIQDSVPEYSTGVVVSKNAGGAK' A
#
# COMPACT_ATOMS: atom_id res chain seq x y z
N VAL A 1 -18.84 14.73 -15.32
CA VAL A 1 -18.97 13.26 -15.41
C VAL A 1 -18.08 12.65 -14.34
N MET A 2 -18.65 12.05 -13.29
CA MET A 2 -17.85 11.40 -12.24
C MET A 2 -17.20 10.14 -12.84
N PRO A 3 -15.90 9.90 -12.64
CA PRO A 3 -15.29 8.68 -13.13
C PRO A 3 -15.87 7.49 -12.35
N TYR A 4 -16.49 6.57 -13.08
CA TYR A 4 -16.99 5.29 -12.58
C TYR A 4 -15.79 4.42 -12.14
N PHE A 5 -15.29 4.63 -10.94
CA PHE A 5 -14.21 3.85 -10.35
C PHE A 5 -14.38 3.43 -8.87
N PRO A 6 -15.46 3.76 -8.11
CA PRO A 6 -15.41 3.58 -6.66
C PRO A 6 -15.54 2.13 -6.17
N TYR A 7 -15.79 1.14 -7.03
CA TYR A 7 -16.19 -0.20 -6.55
C TYR A 7 -15.19 -1.33 -6.81
N SER A 8 -14.14 -1.13 -7.63
CA SER A 8 -13.26 -2.24 -8.03
C SER A 8 -12.45 -2.83 -6.87
N LYS A 9 -11.93 -1.99 -5.98
CA LYS A 9 -11.11 -2.44 -4.83
C LYS A 9 -11.95 -3.19 -3.79
N GLN A 10 -13.17 -2.71 -3.53
CA GLN A 10 -14.12 -3.39 -2.65
C GLN A 10 -14.65 -4.69 -3.27
N MET A 11 -14.81 -4.74 -4.59
CA MET A 11 -15.18 -5.96 -5.31
C MET A 11 -14.12 -7.06 -5.13
N VAL A 12 -12.83 -6.73 -5.22
CA VAL A 12 -11.76 -7.72 -5.00
C VAL A 12 -11.79 -8.27 -3.58
N ALA A 13 -11.97 -7.41 -2.57
CA ALA A 13 -12.11 -7.86 -1.18
C ALA A 13 -13.31 -8.79 -0.98
N ASN A 14 -14.45 -8.47 -1.62
CA ASN A 14 -15.65 -9.31 -1.58
C ASN A 14 -15.44 -10.68 -2.25
N LEU A 15 -14.73 -10.73 -3.39
CA LEU A 15 -14.44 -11.99 -4.07
C LEU A 15 -13.54 -12.90 -3.22
N LEU A 16 -12.52 -12.33 -2.56
CA LEU A 16 -11.66 -13.09 -1.63
C LEU A 16 -12.45 -13.61 -0.42
N SER A 17 -13.39 -12.81 0.08
CA SER A 17 -14.31 -13.23 1.14
C SER A 17 -15.19 -14.41 0.70
N VAL A 18 -15.81 -14.33 -0.50
CA VAL A 18 -16.65 -15.41 -1.07
C VAL A 18 -15.82 -16.67 -1.36
N ALA A 19 -14.57 -16.51 -1.77
CA ALA A 19 -13.64 -17.63 -1.98
C ALA A 19 -13.22 -18.34 -0.67
N GLY A 20 -13.60 -17.81 0.49
CA GLY A 20 -13.32 -18.43 1.79
C GLY A 20 -11.94 -18.09 2.36
N VAL A 21 -11.35 -16.95 1.97
CA VAL A 21 -10.09 -16.49 2.57
C VAL A 21 -10.34 -16.05 4.03
N ASP A 22 -9.56 -16.59 4.96
CA ASP A 22 -9.67 -16.28 6.39
C ASP A 22 -8.65 -15.26 6.90
N HIS A 23 -7.57 -15.04 6.15
CA HIS A 23 -6.53 -14.10 6.51
C HIS A 23 -5.84 -13.53 5.26
N ILE A 24 -5.52 -12.23 5.27
CA ILE A 24 -4.86 -11.56 4.15
C ILE A 24 -3.50 -11.06 4.63
N ILE A 25 -2.44 -11.44 3.93
CA ILE A 25 -1.11 -10.83 4.10
C ILE A 25 -0.80 -10.10 2.79
N THR A 26 -0.48 -8.81 2.89
CA THR A 26 -0.22 -7.93 1.74
C THR A 26 0.94 -6.98 2.06
N MET A 27 1.38 -6.19 1.09
CA MET A 27 2.46 -5.22 1.23
C MET A 27 2.06 -3.88 0.60
N ASP A 28 2.31 -2.79 1.33
CA ASP A 28 2.13 -1.40 0.89
C ASP A 28 0.80 -1.13 0.16
N LEU A 29 -0.32 -1.37 0.86
CA LEU A 29 -1.62 -0.94 0.37
C LEU A 29 -1.60 0.55 0.00
N HIS A 30 -2.03 0.86 -1.23
CA HIS A 30 -2.03 2.21 -1.78
C HIS A 30 -2.71 3.25 -0.89
N ALA A 31 -3.73 2.85 -0.12
CA ALA A 31 -4.24 3.62 0.99
C ALA A 31 -4.54 2.68 2.16
N SER A 32 -4.12 3.05 3.37
CA SER A 32 -4.31 2.21 4.57
C SER A 32 -5.78 1.92 4.86
N GLN A 33 -6.70 2.82 4.48
CA GLN A 33 -8.14 2.63 4.62
C GLN A 33 -8.69 1.43 3.83
N MET A 34 -7.95 0.94 2.82
CA MET A 34 -8.36 -0.25 2.05
C MET A 34 -8.41 -1.52 2.90
N GLN A 35 -7.73 -1.56 4.04
CA GLN A 35 -7.87 -2.66 5.00
C GLN A 35 -9.33 -2.81 5.46
N GLY A 36 -10.06 -1.70 5.57
CA GLY A 36 -11.47 -1.70 5.95
C GLY A 36 -12.43 -2.28 4.89
N PHE A 37 -11.93 -2.67 3.71
CA PHE A 37 -12.74 -3.42 2.73
C PHE A 37 -12.81 -4.91 3.05
N PHE A 38 -11.90 -5.42 3.89
CA PHE A 38 -11.86 -6.81 4.29
C PHE A 38 -12.54 -6.99 5.65
N ASN A 39 -13.41 -7.99 5.75
CA ASN A 39 -14.03 -8.39 7.03
C ASN A 39 -13.17 -9.38 7.83
N LYS A 40 -12.01 -9.75 7.28
CA LYS A 40 -11.05 -10.71 7.84
C LYS A 40 -9.78 -9.97 8.23
N PRO A 41 -8.95 -10.51 9.15
CA PRO A 41 -7.72 -9.83 9.55
C PRO A 41 -6.80 -9.60 8.33
N VAL A 42 -6.10 -8.47 8.34
CA VAL A 42 -5.18 -8.06 7.27
C VAL A 42 -3.86 -7.64 7.87
N ASP A 43 -2.79 -8.34 7.52
CA ASP A 43 -1.42 -7.92 7.77
C ASP A 43 -0.93 -7.11 6.56
N ASN A 44 -0.85 -5.79 6.71
CA ASN A 44 -0.25 -4.90 5.70
C ASN A 44 1.20 -4.61 6.05
N LEU A 45 2.11 -5.33 5.41
CA LEU A 45 3.55 -5.18 5.56
C LEU A 45 4.04 -3.89 4.88
N TYR A 46 5.15 -3.34 5.35
CA TYR A 46 5.77 -2.13 4.81
C TYR A 46 7.12 -2.44 4.17
N ALA A 47 7.33 -2.01 2.92
CA ALA A 47 8.66 -2.10 2.30
C ALA A 47 9.60 -0.97 2.73
N GLU A 48 9.09 0.06 3.42
CA GLU A 48 9.87 1.24 3.84
C GLU A 48 11.22 0.90 4.49
N PRO A 49 11.33 -0.02 5.47
CA PRO A 49 12.63 -0.32 6.08
C PRO A 49 13.63 -0.92 5.09
N SER A 50 13.14 -1.76 4.18
CA SER A 50 13.95 -2.40 3.14
C SER A 50 14.43 -1.38 2.11
N ILE A 51 13.56 -0.46 1.70
CA ILE A 51 13.89 0.63 0.78
C ILE A 51 14.86 1.60 1.43
N ALA A 52 14.63 2.00 2.68
CA ALA A 52 15.52 2.88 3.44
C ALA A 52 16.92 2.26 3.57
N LYS A 53 17.01 0.96 3.90
CA LYS A 53 18.28 0.24 3.94
C LYS A 53 18.96 0.23 2.59
N TRP A 54 18.24 -0.06 1.52
CA TRP A 54 18.81 -0.06 0.17
C TRP A 54 19.36 1.31 -0.22
N ILE A 55 18.64 2.40 0.11
CA ILE A 55 19.12 3.78 -0.12
C ILE A 55 20.42 4.04 0.64
N GLN A 56 20.48 3.67 1.92
CA GLN A 56 21.69 3.84 2.74
C GLN A 56 22.90 3.08 2.19
N ASP A 57 22.66 1.85 1.71
CA ASP A 57 23.72 0.96 1.24
C ASP A 57 24.17 1.28 -0.21
N SER A 58 23.28 1.87 -1.03
CA SER A 58 23.48 1.94 -2.49
C SER A 58 23.53 3.36 -3.07
N VAL A 59 23.06 4.38 -2.35
CA VAL A 59 23.02 5.77 -2.85
C VAL A 59 24.13 6.59 -2.17
N PRO A 60 25.17 7.02 -2.92
CA PRO A 60 26.19 7.91 -2.39
C PRO A 60 25.57 9.22 -1.88
N GLU A 61 26.10 9.75 -0.77
CA GLU A 61 25.65 11.02 -0.17
C GLU A 61 24.15 11.06 0.18
N TYR A 62 23.52 9.90 0.44
CA TYR A 62 22.09 9.83 0.78
C TYR A 62 21.70 10.74 1.97
N SER A 63 22.64 11.01 2.89
CA SER A 63 22.44 11.89 4.06
C SER A 63 22.14 13.34 3.71
N THR A 64 22.56 13.80 2.53
CA THR A 64 22.26 15.14 1.99
C THR A 64 21.20 15.11 0.88
N GLY A 65 20.66 13.92 0.60
CA GLY A 65 19.61 13.72 -0.40
C GLY A 65 18.24 14.26 0.06
N VAL A 66 17.36 14.48 -0.90
CA VAL A 66 15.97 14.92 -0.67
C VAL A 66 15.01 13.86 -1.21
N VAL A 67 14.09 13.40 -0.37
CA VAL A 67 13.01 12.49 -0.79
C VAL A 67 11.91 13.30 -1.46
N VAL A 68 11.58 12.97 -2.72
CA VAL A 68 10.59 13.71 -3.50
C VAL A 68 9.39 12.82 -3.80
N SER A 69 8.20 13.30 -3.46
CA SER A 69 6.96 12.68 -3.90
C SER A 69 6.61 13.13 -5.33
N LYS A 70 6.19 12.17 -6.17
CA LYS A 70 5.69 12.45 -7.53
C LYS A 70 4.42 13.32 -7.54
N ASN A 71 3.59 13.25 -6.50
CA ASN A 71 2.34 13.99 -6.43
C ASN A 71 1.92 14.28 -4.96
N ALA A 72 0.91 15.13 -4.77
CA ALA A 72 0.43 15.50 -3.43
C ALA A 72 -0.10 14.30 -2.62
N GLY A 73 -0.59 13.26 -3.28
CA GLY A 73 -1.13 12.07 -2.61
C GLY A 73 -0.06 11.23 -1.91
N GLY A 74 1.17 11.23 -2.42
CA GLY A 74 2.32 10.52 -1.85
C GLY A 74 3.18 11.34 -0.88
N ALA A 75 2.71 12.50 -0.44
CA ALA A 75 3.45 13.37 0.48
C ALA A 75 3.40 12.91 1.96
N LYS A 76 2.72 11.79 2.24
CA LYS A 76 2.51 11.25 3.59
C LYS A 76 3.55 10.20 3.92
#